data_AF-A0A9D1N4I9-F1
#
_entry.id   AF-A0A9D1N4I9-F1
#
_cell.length_a   1.000
_cell.length_b   1.000
_cell.length_c   1.000
_cell.angle_alpha   90.00
_cell.angle_beta   90.00
_cell.angle_gamma   90.00
#
_symmetry.space_group_name_H-M   'P 1'
#
loop_
_entity.id
_entity.type
_entity.pdbx_description
1 polymer ?
#
loop_
_entity_poly.entity_id
_entity_poly.type
_entity_poly.pdbx_seq_one_letter_code
_entity_poly.pdbx_strand_id
1 'polypeptide(L)'
;MLDAQTGQFQSEQIGSFFSFAKAADEFGVSLIGEARIPKRDLRLCETILRMYEAGALAFSFEIEVACLAETDGIAVIDAAEGNELIGMALVSTPAYPEATALMLVAETEDGKDDGNMDEKDKKIAELEAKMMLAEQQSENDEEMRRKEDELEEEKRQREQAEASLAAANEQLMHKDARIVELEAQVTELTPFKAEAEQLRADKAAAELAAKQQELTRFAEAQGLDIQAEAVAEAIRKADYAALVAEALREEKPAAKPVIAAYAMSAGIAAKGEYDDLLGRA
;
A
#
# COMPACT_ATOMS: atom_id res chain seq x y z
N MET A 1 -19.33 35.53 10.91
CA MET A 1 -19.91 34.23 11.31
C MET A 1 -19.32 33.15 10.40
N LEU A 2 -18.72 32.08 10.93
CA LEU A 2 -18.10 31.03 10.09
C LEU A 2 -19.19 30.18 9.42
N ASP A 3 -19.14 30.07 8.10
CA ASP A 3 -20.01 29.17 7.34
C ASP A 3 -19.42 27.76 7.38
N ALA A 4 -20.05 26.88 8.16
CA ALA A 4 -19.60 25.50 8.37
C ALA A 4 -19.66 24.62 7.09
N GLN A 5 -20.37 25.03 6.03
CA GLN A 5 -20.45 24.27 4.79
C GLN A 5 -19.35 24.65 3.80
N THR A 6 -18.96 25.93 3.78
CA THR A 6 -17.98 26.46 2.84
C THR A 6 -16.60 26.68 3.48
N GLY A 7 -16.51 26.64 4.81
CA GLY A 7 -15.31 26.96 5.58
C GLY A 7 -14.92 28.44 5.49
N GLN A 8 -15.78 29.30 4.93
CA GLN A 8 -15.51 30.73 4.77
C GLN A 8 -16.08 31.52 5.93
N PHE A 9 -15.32 32.50 6.43
CA PHE A 9 -15.86 33.49 7.34
C PHE A 9 -16.82 34.40 6.57
N GLN A 10 -18.12 34.30 6.85
CA GLN A 10 -19.08 35.31 6.43
C GLN A 10 -18.89 36.52 7.33
N SER A 11 -17.98 37.41 6.95
CA SER A 11 -17.86 38.76 7.49
C SER A 11 -18.78 39.68 6.71
N GLU A 12 -19.75 40.28 7.37
CA GLU A 12 -20.54 41.35 6.78
C GLU A 12 -19.89 42.68 7.16
N GLN A 13 -19.58 43.51 6.16
CA GLN A 13 -19.13 44.87 6.40
C GLN A 13 -20.31 45.68 6.92
N ILE A 14 -20.23 46.10 8.17
CA ILE A 14 -21.35 46.79 8.84
C ILE A 14 -21.16 48.30 8.98
N GLY A 15 -20.01 48.82 8.58
CA GLY A 15 -19.72 50.24 8.68
C GLY A 15 -18.52 50.67 7.85
N SER A 16 -18.25 51.96 7.94
CA SER A 16 -17.13 52.60 7.26
C SER A 16 -16.38 53.47 8.26
N PHE A 17 -15.05 53.38 8.22
CA PHE A 17 -14.18 54.26 8.98
C PHE A 17 -14.20 55.66 8.37
N PHE A 18 -14.06 56.66 9.24
CA PHE A 18 -13.90 58.07 8.83
C PHE A 18 -12.75 58.77 9.56
N SER A 19 -12.16 58.11 10.56
CA SER A 19 -10.95 58.56 11.24
C SER A 19 -10.05 57.36 11.49
N PHE A 20 -8.75 57.56 11.31
CA PHE A 20 -7.70 56.61 11.65
C PHE A 20 -6.59 57.37 12.36
N ALA A 21 -6.35 57.01 13.61
CA ALA A 21 -5.42 57.72 14.49
C ALA A 21 -4.56 56.74 15.27
N LYS A 22 -3.44 57.27 15.76
CA LYS A 22 -2.57 56.59 16.71
C LYS A 22 -2.74 57.22 18.08
N ALA A 23 -2.98 56.40 19.09
CA ALA A 23 -2.93 56.82 20.48
C ALA A 23 -1.78 56.11 21.19
N ALA A 24 -1.06 56.84 22.03
CA ALA A 24 -0.07 56.27 22.93
C ALA A 24 -0.54 56.53 24.36
N ASP A 25 -0.67 55.47 25.15
CA ASP A 25 -1.08 55.51 26.54
C ASP A 25 -0.10 54.71 27.42
N GLU A 26 -0.44 54.51 28.69
CA GLU A 26 0.39 53.78 29.65
C GLU A 26 0.50 52.28 29.36
N PHE A 27 -0.34 51.75 28.48
CA PHE A 27 -0.38 50.34 28.07
C PHE A 27 0.29 50.10 26.72
N GLY A 28 0.58 51.15 25.95
CA GLY A 28 1.38 51.06 24.74
C GLY A 28 0.91 52.01 23.64
N VAL A 29 1.08 51.56 22.40
CA VAL A 29 0.68 52.28 21.20
C VAL A 29 -0.47 51.52 20.54
N SER A 30 -1.61 52.17 20.43
CA SER A 30 -2.84 51.63 19.86
C SER A 30 -3.21 52.37 18.58
N LEU A 31 -3.69 51.62 17.59
CA LEU A 31 -4.32 52.18 16.41
C LEU A 31 -5.83 52.28 16.66
N ILE A 32 -6.38 53.47 16.51
CA ILE A 32 -7.79 53.76 16.77
C ILE A 32 -8.45 54.13 15.46
N GLY A 33 -9.49 53.38 15.12
CA GLY A 33 -10.40 53.72 14.03
C GLY A 33 -11.74 54.20 14.58
N GLU A 34 -12.25 55.32 14.06
CA GLU A 34 -13.65 55.71 14.30
C GLU A 34 -14.48 55.32 13.09
N ALA A 35 -15.53 54.53 13.33
CA ALA A 35 -16.41 54.02 12.30
C ALA A 35 -17.86 54.46 12.53
N ARG A 36 -18.58 54.66 11.42
CA ARG A 36 -20.03 54.88 11.41
C ARG A 36 -20.75 53.63 10.96
N ILE A 37 -21.78 53.27 11.72
CA ILE A 37 -22.64 52.11 11.45
C ILE A 37 -24.04 52.64 11.10
N PRO A 38 -24.63 52.26 9.95
CA PRO A 38 -25.97 52.69 9.58
C PRO A 38 -27.03 52.23 10.58
N LYS A 39 -27.78 53.17 11.16
CA LYS A 39 -28.89 52.88 12.10
C LYS A 39 -30.17 52.33 11.45
N ARG A 40 -30.14 52.09 10.14
CA ARG A 40 -31.32 51.64 9.37
C ARG A 40 -31.77 50.22 9.73
N ASP A 41 -30.87 49.42 10.29
CA ASP A 41 -31.17 48.08 10.80
C ASP A 41 -31.15 48.12 12.33
N LEU A 42 -32.36 48.20 12.91
CA LEU A 42 -32.55 48.23 14.36
C LEU A 42 -32.04 46.95 15.03
N ARG A 43 -32.19 45.80 14.38
CA ARG A 43 -31.76 44.50 14.92
C ARG A 43 -30.24 44.42 15.01
N LEU A 44 -29.54 44.93 13.99
CA LEU A 44 -28.09 45.05 14.00
C LEU A 44 -27.62 45.97 15.14
N CYS A 45 -28.28 47.12 15.31
CA CYS A 45 -27.96 48.08 16.39
C CYS A 45 -28.16 47.47 17.78
N GLU A 46 -29.28 46.79 18.02
CA GLU A 46 -29.57 46.09 19.28
C GLU A 46 -28.54 45.00 19.56
N THR A 47 -28.14 44.23 18.54
CA THR A 47 -27.13 43.17 18.66
C THR A 47 -25.76 43.73 19.04
N ILE A 48 -25.33 44.82 18.37
CA ILE A 48 -24.07 45.50 18.67
C ILE A 48 -24.05 46.02 20.10
N LEU A 49 -25.12 46.69 20.54
CA LEU A 49 -25.25 47.21 21.91
C LEU A 49 -25.16 46.08 22.94
N ARG A 50 -25.93 44.99 22.74
CA ARG A 50 -25.91 43.83 23.64
C ARG A 50 -24.52 43.19 23.75
N MET A 51 -23.84 43.01 22.63
CA MET A 51 -22.49 42.42 22.59
C MET A 51 -21.44 43.35 23.24
N TYR A 52 -21.61 44.67 23.11
CA TYR A 52 -20.74 45.66 23.76
C TYR A 52 -20.91 45.65 25.27
N GLU A 53 -22.16 45.70 25.76
CA GLU A 53 -22.47 45.61 27.19
C GLU A 53 -21.99 44.29 27.80
N ALA A 54 -22.00 43.22 27.02
CA ALA A 54 -21.47 41.91 27.39
C ALA A 54 -19.92 41.81 27.36
N GLY A 55 -19.22 42.82 26.83
CA GLY A 55 -17.77 42.78 26.64
C GLY A 55 -17.29 41.76 25.60
N ALA A 56 -18.18 41.27 24.73
CA ALA A 56 -17.92 40.25 23.72
C ALA A 56 -17.89 40.80 22.29
N LEU A 57 -17.94 42.13 22.13
CA LEU A 57 -17.95 42.79 20.84
C LEU A 57 -16.53 42.88 20.26
N ALA A 58 -16.23 42.04 19.27
CA ALA A 58 -14.95 41.99 18.59
C ALA A 58 -15.05 42.35 17.11
N PHE A 59 -13.99 42.95 16.59
CA PHE A 59 -13.92 43.44 15.21
C PHE A 59 -12.65 42.98 14.50
N SER A 60 -12.77 42.79 13.19
CA SER A 60 -11.63 42.77 12.27
C SER A 60 -11.72 43.97 11.33
N PHE A 61 -10.56 44.49 10.95
CA PHE A 61 -10.43 45.67 10.11
C PHE A 61 -9.70 45.34 8.81
N GLU A 62 -10.10 46.02 7.74
CA GLU A 62 -9.37 46.04 6.48
C GLU A 62 -8.59 47.35 6.38
N ILE A 63 -7.33 47.25 5.96
CA ILE A 63 -6.42 48.39 5.88
C ILE A 63 -5.93 48.55 4.44
N GLU A 64 -6.10 49.75 3.89
CA GLU A 64 -5.40 50.17 2.68
C GLU A 64 -4.04 50.75 3.08
N VAL A 65 -2.98 50.21 2.48
CA VAL A 65 -1.60 50.48 2.91
C VAL A 65 -0.84 51.18 1.80
N ALA A 66 -0.50 52.45 2.01
CA ALA A 66 0.40 53.20 1.13
C ALA A 66 1.86 53.10 1.58
N CYS A 67 2.13 52.95 2.88
CA CYS A 67 3.48 52.82 3.41
C CYS A 67 3.56 51.81 4.57
N LEU A 68 4.65 51.04 4.60
CA LEU A 68 4.97 50.14 5.72
C LEU A 68 6.32 50.53 6.30
N ALA A 69 6.43 50.42 7.62
CA ALA A 69 7.70 50.46 8.32
C ALA A 69 8.22 49.03 8.51
N GLU A 70 9.53 48.86 8.63
CA GLU A 70 10.14 47.58 8.98
C GLU A 70 10.89 47.75 10.31
N THR A 71 10.51 46.95 11.30
CA THR A 71 11.14 46.93 12.62
C THR A 71 11.49 45.49 12.95
N ASP A 72 12.77 45.21 13.19
CA ASP A 72 13.28 43.88 13.53
C ASP A 72 12.87 42.76 12.54
N GLY A 73 12.80 43.09 11.25
CA GLY A 73 12.40 42.16 10.18
C GLY A 73 10.89 41.90 10.09
N ILE A 74 10.08 42.63 10.84
CA ILE A 74 8.63 42.57 10.82
C ILE A 74 8.09 43.82 10.13
N ALA A 75 7.21 43.63 9.14
CA ALA A 75 6.48 44.73 8.51
C ALA A 75 5.41 45.26 9.47
N VAL A 76 5.47 46.54 9.79
CA VAL A 76 4.58 47.24 10.71
C VAL A 76 3.78 48.29 9.92
N ILE A 77 2.46 48.24 10.08
CA ILE A 77 1.53 49.24 9.54
C ILE A 77 1.14 50.17 10.69
N ASP A 78 1.39 51.46 10.53
CA ASP A 78 1.06 52.52 11.51
C ASP A 78 0.07 53.52 10.88
N ALA A 79 -0.49 54.43 11.69
CA ALA A 79 -1.33 55.55 11.22
C ALA A 79 -0.47 56.65 10.55
N ALA A 80 0.19 56.27 9.46
CA ALA A 80 0.99 57.14 8.63
C ALA A 80 0.17 57.73 7.48
N GLU A 81 0.65 58.82 6.89
CA GLU A 81 0.00 59.49 5.76
C GLU A 81 -0.15 58.51 4.58
N GLY A 82 -1.41 58.22 4.20
CA GLY A 82 -1.77 57.31 3.12
C GLY A 82 -2.15 55.88 3.56
N ASN A 83 -1.98 55.52 4.83
CA ASN A 83 -2.58 54.31 5.38
C ASN A 83 -3.98 54.64 5.89
N GLU A 84 -4.98 53.86 5.52
CA GLU A 84 -6.38 54.10 5.91
C GLU A 84 -7.08 52.80 6.29
N LEU A 85 -7.93 52.86 7.33
CA LEU A 85 -8.88 51.78 7.58
C LEU A 85 -10.05 51.95 6.63
N ILE A 86 -10.41 50.89 5.90
CA ILE A 86 -11.43 50.97 4.84
C ILE A 86 -12.66 50.10 5.13
N GLY A 87 -12.48 49.02 5.89
CA GLY A 87 -13.53 48.03 6.15
C GLY A 87 -13.56 47.61 7.60
N MET A 88 -14.78 47.42 8.13
CA MET A 88 -15.02 46.92 9.48
C MET A 88 -16.01 45.77 9.45
N ALA A 89 -15.64 44.66 10.06
CA ALA A 89 -16.50 43.49 10.21
C ALA A 89 -16.64 43.06 11.67
N LEU A 90 -17.87 42.66 12.04
CA LEU A 90 -18.12 41.95 13.30
C LEU A 90 -17.70 40.49 13.16
N VAL A 91 -16.89 40.03 14.10
CA VAL A 91 -16.31 38.68 14.06
C VAL A 91 -16.36 38.04 15.44
N SER A 92 -16.45 36.71 15.46
CA SER A 92 -16.29 35.92 16.69
C SER A 92 -14.83 35.73 17.06
N THR A 93 -13.93 35.78 16.07
CA THR A 93 -12.50 35.54 16.23
C THR A 93 -11.75 36.61 15.42
N PRO A 94 -11.29 37.69 16.08
CA PRO A 94 -10.59 38.76 15.38
C PRO A 94 -9.18 38.35 14.97
N ALA A 95 -8.65 38.97 13.92
CA ALA A 95 -7.28 38.74 13.49
C ALA A 95 -6.27 39.20 14.55
N TYR A 96 -6.63 40.22 15.33
CA TYR A 96 -5.92 40.68 16.52
C TYR A 96 -6.83 40.53 17.73
N PRO A 97 -6.51 39.67 18.72
CA PRO A 97 -7.34 39.44 19.91
C PRO A 97 -7.69 40.71 20.69
N GLU A 98 -6.82 41.72 20.64
CA GLU A 98 -6.96 42.99 21.34
C GLU A 98 -7.93 43.96 20.62
N ALA A 99 -8.39 43.64 19.40
CA ALA A 99 -9.30 44.44 18.60
C ALA A 99 -10.73 44.43 19.19
N THR A 100 -10.93 45.27 20.20
CA THR A 100 -12.16 45.39 20.98
C THR A 100 -12.77 46.78 20.81
N ALA A 101 -14.10 46.87 20.94
CA ALA A 101 -14.76 48.18 20.93
C ALA A 101 -14.42 48.98 22.19
N LEU A 102 -13.85 50.17 22.01
CA LEU A 102 -13.51 51.07 23.12
C LEU A 102 -14.71 51.91 23.59
N MET A 103 -15.57 52.33 22.66
CA MET A 103 -16.71 53.20 22.95
C MET A 103 -17.77 53.07 21.84
N LEU A 104 -19.04 52.97 22.23
CA LEU A 104 -20.18 53.13 21.34
C LEU A 104 -20.87 54.46 21.64
N VAL A 105 -20.96 55.32 20.61
CA VAL A 105 -21.68 56.60 20.69
C VAL A 105 -22.83 56.58 19.71
N ALA A 106 -24.06 56.70 20.20
CA ALA A 106 -25.20 56.92 19.35
C ALA A 106 -25.32 58.43 19.06
N GLU A 107 -24.91 58.88 17.86
CA GLU A 107 -25.23 60.25 17.41
C GLU A 107 -26.76 60.35 17.25
N THR A 108 -27.43 61.04 18.17
CA THR A 108 -28.83 61.45 18.03
C THR A 108 -28.87 62.78 17.30
N GLU A 109 -29.81 62.97 16.36
CA GLU A 109 -29.96 64.25 15.64
C GLU A 109 -30.35 65.41 16.56
N ASP A 110 -30.67 65.15 17.82
CA ASP A 110 -30.77 66.13 18.88
C ASP A 110 -30.18 65.52 20.14
N GLY A 111 -29.27 66.24 20.82
CA GLY A 111 -28.61 65.84 22.07
C GLY A 111 -29.55 65.59 23.26
N LYS A 112 -30.42 64.60 23.13
CA LYS A 112 -31.27 64.01 24.15
C LYS A 112 -30.75 62.60 24.39
N ASP A 113 -29.91 62.52 25.40
CA ASP A 113 -29.77 61.32 26.21
C ASP A 113 -31.16 60.99 26.78
N ASP A 114 -31.75 59.86 26.41
CA ASP A 114 -32.90 59.29 27.11
C ASP A 114 -33.13 57.84 26.67
N GLY A 115 -32.61 56.94 27.50
CA GLY A 115 -32.90 55.52 27.44
C GLY A 115 -32.14 54.78 28.51
N ASN A 116 -32.26 55.20 29.78
CA ASN A 116 -31.77 54.41 30.90
C ASN A 116 -32.52 53.08 30.88
N MET A 117 -31.89 52.05 30.31
CA MET A 117 -32.42 50.69 30.23
C MET A 117 -32.85 50.28 31.64
N ASP A 118 -34.09 49.86 31.79
CA ASP A 118 -34.68 49.60 33.11
C ASP A 118 -33.82 48.56 33.83
N GLU A 119 -33.64 48.67 35.16
CA GLU A 119 -32.62 47.87 35.86
C GLU A 119 -32.83 46.35 35.75
N LYS A 120 -34.05 45.92 35.40
CA LYS A 120 -34.40 44.54 35.07
C LYS A 120 -33.90 44.11 33.70
N ASP A 121 -33.96 44.97 32.71
CA ASP A 121 -33.52 44.68 31.35
C ASP A 121 -31.99 44.57 31.28
N LYS A 122 -31.27 45.40 32.05
CA LYS A 122 -29.81 45.26 32.26
C LYS A 122 -29.45 43.90 32.86
N LYS A 123 -30.20 43.44 33.87
CA LYS A 123 -29.98 42.14 34.51
C LYS A 123 -30.29 40.97 33.57
N ILE A 124 -31.31 41.10 32.72
CA ILE A 124 -31.64 40.10 31.70
C ILE A 124 -30.50 40.01 30.67
N ALA A 125 -30.03 41.15 30.15
CA ALA A 125 -28.91 41.20 29.22
C ALA A 125 -27.62 40.61 29.81
N GLU A 126 -27.30 40.92 31.08
CA GLU A 126 -26.14 40.37 31.77
C GLU A 126 -26.24 38.85 31.97
N LEU A 127 -27.42 38.32 32.28
CA LEU A 127 -27.68 36.88 32.43
C LEU A 127 -27.54 36.16 31.10
N GLU A 128 -28.08 36.72 30.02
CA GLU A 128 -27.98 36.14 28.67
C GLU A 128 -26.55 36.16 28.15
N ALA A 129 -25.80 37.23 28.41
CA ALA A 129 -24.37 37.31 28.09
C ALA A 129 -23.56 36.25 28.84
N LYS A 130 -23.83 36.05 30.13
CA LYS A 130 -23.19 34.99 30.92
C LYS A 130 -23.55 33.59 30.44
N MET A 131 -24.80 33.37 30.02
CA MET A 131 -25.21 32.09 29.43
C MET A 131 -24.50 31.83 28.10
N MET A 132 -24.42 32.82 27.23
CA MET A 132 -23.75 32.70 25.94
C MET A 132 -22.25 32.44 26.09
N LEU A 133 -21.59 33.12 27.04
CA LEU A 133 -20.18 32.88 27.36
C LEU A 133 -19.96 31.47 27.95
N ALA A 134 -20.86 31.00 28.82
CA ALA A 134 -20.79 29.67 29.41
C ALA A 134 -21.04 28.56 28.37
N GLU A 135 -21.95 28.78 27.42
CA GLU A 135 -22.20 27.87 26.30
C GLU A 135 -20.97 27.79 25.39
N GLN A 136 -20.39 28.93 25.03
CA GLN A 136 -19.18 28.96 24.20
C GLN A 136 -17.95 28.33 24.90
N GLN A 137 -17.82 28.51 26.21
CA GLN A 137 -16.80 27.80 27.00
C GLN A 137 -17.04 26.28 27.02
N SER A 138 -18.29 25.85 27.18
CA SER A 138 -18.65 24.43 27.14
C SER A 138 -18.37 23.81 25.77
N GLU A 139 -18.68 24.50 24.68
CA GLU A 139 -18.40 24.05 23.31
C GLU A 139 -16.89 23.93 23.06
N ASN A 140 -16.09 24.91 23.51
CA ASN A 140 -14.64 24.86 23.39
C ASN A 140 -14.03 23.71 24.22
N ASP A 141 -14.52 23.48 25.43
CA ASP A 141 -14.07 22.38 26.29
C ASP A 141 -14.42 21.01 25.67
N GLU A 142 -15.59 20.89 25.05
CA GLU A 142 -15.98 19.68 24.31
C GLU A 142 -15.11 19.46 23.07
N GLU A 143 -14.80 20.53 22.31
CA GLU A 143 -13.93 20.44 21.14
C GLU A 143 -12.50 20.03 21.53
N MET A 144 -11.97 20.59 22.62
CA MET A 144 -10.67 20.21 23.15
C MET A 144 -10.62 18.73 23.55
N ARG A 145 -11.66 18.22 24.23
CA ARG A 145 -11.75 16.79 24.58
C ARG A 145 -11.78 15.90 23.34
N ARG A 146 -12.53 16.26 22.30
CA ARG A 146 -12.56 15.50 21.05
C ARG A 146 -11.18 15.45 20.38
N LYS A 147 -10.46 16.57 20.34
CA LYS A 147 -9.10 16.63 19.81
C LYS A 147 -8.11 15.80 20.64
N GLU A 148 -8.26 15.79 21.97
CA GLU A 148 -7.46 14.94 22.86
C GLU A 148 -7.72 13.45 22.61
N ASP A 149 -9.00 13.05 22.47
CA ASP A 149 -9.40 11.68 22.15
C ASP A 149 -8.86 11.23 20.78
N GLU A 150 -8.99 12.08 19.75
CA GLU A 150 -8.45 11.84 18.40
C GLU A 150 -6.92 11.69 18.43
N LEU A 151 -6.22 12.55 19.18
CA LEU A 151 -4.78 12.48 19.32
C LEU A 151 -4.33 11.20 20.05
N GLU A 152 -5.08 10.77 21.07
CA GLU A 152 -4.80 9.51 21.76
C GLU A 152 -5.04 8.29 20.85
N GLU A 153 -6.07 8.34 20.02
CA GLU A 153 -6.34 7.29 19.03
C GLU A 153 -5.26 7.23 17.94
N GLU A 154 -4.85 8.36 17.37
CA GLU A 154 -3.74 8.43 16.42
C GLU A 154 -2.44 7.91 17.04
N LYS A 155 -2.16 8.26 18.31
CA LYS A 155 -0.98 7.77 19.01
C LYS A 155 -1.02 6.25 19.18
N ARG A 156 -2.16 5.67 19.55
CA ARG A 156 -2.33 4.21 19.65
C ARG A 156 -2.14 3.53 18.29
N GLN A 157 -2.71 4.10 17.23
CA GLN A 157 -2.54 3.57 15.87
C GLN A 157 -1.07 3.60 15.44
N ARG A 158 -0.36 4.69 15.75
CA ARG A 158 1.07 4.83 15.47
C ARG A 158 1.92 3.82 16.26
N GLU A 159 1.67 3.66 17.56
CA GLU A 159 2.36 2.66 18.39
C GLU A 159 2.12 1.24 17.86
N GLN A 160 0.90 0.93 17.44
CA GLN A 160 0.57 -0.37 16.83
C GLN A 160 1.28 -0.58 15.49
N ALA A 161 1.35 0.46 14.64
CA ALA A 161 2.05 0.41 13.37
C ALA A 161 3.58 0.22 13.57
N GLU A 162 4.18 0.93 14.52
CA GLU A 162 5.60 0.80 14.88
C GLU A 162 5.91 -0.60 15.41
N ALA A 163 5.06 -1.16 16.26
CA ALA A 163 5.20 -2.55 16.74
C ALA A 163 5.09 -3.57 15.60
N SER A 164 4.16 -3.36 14.65
CA SER A 164 4.03 -4.23 13.47
C SER A 164 5.26 -4.15 12.55
N LEU A 165 5.82 -2.96 12.37
CA LEU A 165 7.04 -2.74 11.59
C LEU A 165 8.25 -3.42 12.24
N ALA A 166 8.38 -3.33 13.56
CA ALA A 166 9.43 -4.04 14.30
C ALA A 166 9.34 -5.55 14.13
N ALA A 167 8.13 -6.13 14.27
CA ALA A 167 7.91 -7.56 14.07
C ALA A 167 8.23 -8.01 12.63
N ALA A 168 7.86 -7.19 11.63
CA ALA A 168 8.19 -7.47 10.23
C ALA A 168 9.71 -7.45 9.97
N ASN A 169 10.43 -6.50 10.58
CA ASN A 169 11.88 -6.42 10.47
C ASN A 169 12.57 -7.63 11.11
N GLU A 170 12.13 -8.08 12.28
CA GLU A 170 12.66 -9.32 12.89
C GLU A 170 12.45 -10.54 11.98
N GLN A 171 11.26 -10.66 11.37
CA GLN A 171 10.98 -11.74 10.42
C GLN A 171 11.86 -11.66 9.16
N LEU A 172 12.15 -10.47 8.66
CA LEU A 172 13.06 -10.28 7.53
C LEU A 172 14.48 -10.72 7.89
N MET A 173 15.01 -10.30 9.05
CA MET A 173 16.33 -10.72 9.50
C MET A 173 16.44 -12.24 9.65
N HIS A 174 15.40 -12.89 10.19
CA HIS A 174 15.37 -14.36 10.28
C HIS A 174 15.33 -15.02 8.89
N LYS A 175 14.57 -14.47 7.95
CA LYS A 175 14.50 -14.98 6.57
C LYS A 175 15.84 -14.82 5.85
N ASP A 176 16.51 -13.67 6.00
CA ASP A 176 17.81 -13.41 5.39
C ASP A 176 18.87 -14.36 5.94
N ALA A 177 18.89 -14.59 7.25
CA ALA A 177 19.78 -15.58 7.87
C ALA A 177 19.56 -17.00 7.28
N ARG A 178 18.30 -17.38 7.09
CA ARG A 178 17.93 -18.68 6.50
C ARG A 178 18.28 -18.79 5.02
N ILE A 179 18.20 -17.70 4.26
CA ILE A 179 18.65 -17.66 2.86
C ILE A 179 20.15 -17.93 2.80
N VAL A 180 20.95 -17.24 3.62
CA VAL A 180 22.41 -17.45 3.67
C VAL A 180 22.76 -18.90 4.04
N GLU A 181 22.06 -19.48 5.02
CA GLU A 181 22.26 -20.87 5.41
C GLU A 181 21.94 -21.84 4.25
N LEU A 182 20.80 -21.64 3.57
CA LEU A 182 20.40 -22.49 2.45
C LEU A 182 21.33 -22.33 1.25
N GLU A 183 21.81 -21.13 0.96
CA GLU A 183 22.79 -20.87 -0.09
C GLU A 183 24.13 -21.56 0.21
N ALA A 184 24.57 -21.57 1.47
CA ALA A 184 25.75 -22.32 1.90
C ALA A 184 25.57 -23.83 1.71
N GLN A 185 24.42 -24.38 2.13
CA GLN A 185 24.10 -25.81 1.93
C GLN A 185 24.04 -26.18 0.44
N VAL A 186 23.44 -25.35 -0.40
CA VAL A 186 23.41 -25.57 -1.86
C VAL A 186 24.82 -25.58 -2.42
N THR A 187 25.66 -24.61 -2.03
CA THR A 187 27.05 -24.53 -2.48
C THR A 187 27.85 -25.77 -2.07
N GLU A 188 27.65 -26.26 -0.84
CA GLU A 188 28.29 -27.48 -0.34
C GLU A 188 27.81 -28.76 -1.07
N LEU A 189 26.51 -28.89 -1.33
CA LEU A 189 25.92 -30.08 -1.94
C LEU A 189 26.14 -30.20 -3.45
N THR A 190 26.39 -29.08 -4.13
CA THR A 190 26.59 -29.03 -5.59
C THR A 190 27.70 -29.98 -6.08
N PRO A 191 28.93 -29.96 -5.52
CA PRO A 191 29.98 -30.89 -5.94
C PRO A 191 29.63 -32.36 -5.65
N PHE A 192 29.00 -32.66 -4.50
CA PHE A 192 28.63 -34.04 -4.17
C PHE A 192 27.57 -34.60 -5.11
N LYS A 193 26.62 -33.78 -5.56
CA LYS A 193 25.63 -34.21 -6.55
C LYS A 193 26.30 -34.50 -7.89
N ALA A 194 27.22 -33.64 -8.33
CA ALA A 194 27.98 -33.87 -9.55
C ALA A 194 28.85 -35.13 -9.47
N GLU A 195 29.52 -35.35 -8.33
CA GLU A 195 30.31 -36.56 -8.10
C GLU A 195 29.46 -37.82 -8.08
N ALA A 196 28.29 -37.79 -7.43
CA ALA A 196 27.37 -38.92 -7.39
C ALA A 196 26.81 -39.26 -8.79
N GLU A 197 26.51 -38.25 -9.61
CA GLU A 197 26.09 -38.43 -11.00
C GLU A 197 27.22 -39.02 -11.86
N GLN A 198 28.45 -38.53 -11.71
CA GLN A 198 29.62 -39.07 -12.40
C GLN A 198 29.88 -40.53 -12.01
N LEU A 199 29.85 -40.85 -10.72
CA LEU A 199 30.07 -42.21 -10.22
C LEU A 199 28.99 -43.19 -10.73
N ARG A 200 27.75 -42.72 -10.86
CA ARG A 200 26.67 -43.52 -11.48
C ARG A 200 26.90 -43.74 -12.96
N ALA A 201 27.32 -42.71 -13.69
CA ALA A 201 27.66 -42.82 -15.11
C ALA A 201 28.83 -43.79 -15.33
N ASP A 202 29.88 -43.68 -14.51
CA ASP A 202 31.07 -44.55 -14.56
C ASP A 202 30.72 -46.01 -14.25
N LYS A 203 29.88 -46.26 -13.24
CA LYS A 203 29.37 -47.61 -12.94
C LYS A 203 28.55 -48.18 -14.07
N ALA A 204 27.62 -47.39 -14.64
CA ALA A 204 26.80 -47.83 -15.77
C ALA A 204 27.67 -48.13 -17.01
N ALA A 205 28.69 -47.32 -17.27
CA ALA A 205 29.64 -47.55 -18.36
C ALA A 205 30.48 -48.82 -18.12
N ALA A 206 30.94 -49.04 -16.88
CA ALA A 206 31.69 -50.25 -16.51
C ALA A 206 30.83 -51.53 -16.63
N GLU A 207 29.57 -51.49 -16.18
CA GLU A 207 28.63 -52.61 -16.34
C GLU A 207 28.32 -52.90 -17.81
N LEU A 208 28.14 -51.86 -18.62
CA LEU A 208 27.94 -52.01 -20.06
C LEU A 208 29.18 -52.64 -20.73
N ALA A 209 30.38 -52.14 -20.40
CA ALA A 209 31.63 -52.68 -20.93
C ALA A 209 31.85 -54.14 -20.51
N ALA A 210 31.50 -54.52 -19.28
CA ALA A 210 31.55 -55.90 -18.82
C ALA A 210 30.60 -56.80 -19.63
N LYS A 211 29.33 -56.39 -19.82
CA LYS A 211 28.36 -57.12 -20.65
C LYS A 211 28.83 -57.25 -22.10
N GLN A 212 29.41 -56.19 -22.65
CA GLN A 212 29.99 -56.21 -23.99
C GLN A 212 31.13 -57.23 -24.09
N GLN A 213 32.03 -57.28 -23.11
CA GLN A 213 33.11 -58.29 -23.08
C GLN A 213 32.58 -59.72 -22.95
N GLU A 214 31.55 -59.95 -22.12
CA GLU A 214 30.92 -61.27 -22.00
C GLU A 214 30.28 -61.72 -23.32
N LEU A 215 29.60 -60.80 -24.02
CA LEU A 215 29.02 -61.05 -25.34
C LEU A 215 30.09 -61.32 -26.39
N THR A 216 31.21 -60.61 -26.38
CA THR A 216 32.35 -60.89 -27.27
C THR A 216 32.89 -62.30 -27.04
N ARG A 217 33.11 -62.69 -25.77
CA ARG A 217 33.56 -64.05 -25.43
C ARG A 217 32.54 -65.11 -25.85
N PHE A 218 31.25 -64.82 -25.71
CA PHE A 218 30.19 -65.71 -26.16
C PHE A 218 30.21 -65.86 -27.69
N ALA A 219 30.32 -64.77 -28.45
CA ALA A 219 30.40 -64.78 -29.90
C ALA A 219 31.60 -65.62 -30.38
N GLU A 220 32.78 -65.39 -29.79
CA GLU A 220 34.00 -66.16 -30.07
C GLU A 220 33.83 -67.65 -29.77
N ALA A 221 33.19 -68.01 -28.65
CA ALA A 221 32.93 -69.39 -28.27
C ALA A 221 31.94 -70.11 -29.20
N GLN A 222 31.00 -69.36 -29.80
CA GLN A 222 30.06 -69.87 -30.81
C GLN A 222 30.64 -69.87 -32.23
N GLY A 223 31.87 -69.37 -32.42
CA GLY A 223 32.52 -69.31 -33.73
C GLY A 223 32.04 -68.18 -34.66
N LEU A 224 31.28 -67.22 -34.13
CA LEU A 224 30.78 -66.06 -34.88
C LEU A 224 31.91 -65.09 -35.24
N ASP A 225 31.85 -64.50 -36.43
CA ASP A 225 32.77 -63.41 -36.81
C ASP A 225 32.40 -62.11 -36.08
N ILE A 226 33.24 -61.74 -35.10
CA ILE A 226 33.11 -60.51 -34.32
C ILE A 226 33.24 -59.22 -35.14
N GLN A 227 33.77 -59.29 -36.37
CA GLN A 227 33.86 -58.14 -37.28
C GLN A 227 32.63 -58.01 -38.17
N ALA A 228 31.74 -59.01 -38.21
CA ALA A 228 30.50 -58.93 -38.95
C ALA A 228 29.61 -57.83 -38.36
N GLU A 229 29.05 -56.98 -39.23
CA GLU A 229 28.32 -55.77 -38.84
C GLU A 229 27.18 -56.07 -37.85
N ALA A 230 26.41 -57.13 -38.08
CA ALA A 230 25.31 -57.55 -37.21
C ALA A 230 25.78 -58.01 -35.82
N VAL A 231 26.90 -58.74 -35.75
CA VAL A 231 27.49 -59.24 -34.49
C VAL A 231 28.13 -58.09 -33.70
N ALA A 232 28.87 -57.20 -34.37
CA ALA A 232 29.47 -56.02 -33.77
C ALA A 232 28.44 -55.01 -33.27
N GLU A 233 27.29 -54.88 -33.94
CA GLU A 233 26.18 -54.03 -33.50
C GLU A 233 25.43 -54.63 -32.32
N ALA A 234 25.18 -55.94 -32.32
CA ALA A 234 24.57 -56.66 -31.19
C ALA A 234 25.45 -56.56 -29.92
N ILE A 235 26.77 -56.73 -30.05
CA ILE A 235 27.71 -56.54 -28.94
C ILE A 235 27.67 -55.10 -28.46
N ARG A 236 27.78 -54.09 -29.33
CA ARG A 236 27.74 -52.66 -28.93
C ARG A 236 26.48 -52.29 -28.17
N LYS A 237 25.31 -52.80 -28.59
CA LYS A 237 24.02 -52.56 -27.92
C LYS A 237 23.81 -53.42 -26.67
N ALA A 238 24.76 -54.30 -26.34
CA ALA A 238 24.62 -55.33 -25.32
C ALA A 238 23.36 -56.20 -25.50
N ASP A 239 23.01 -56.50 -26.76
CA ASP A 239 21.81 -57.27 -27.13
C ASP A 239 22.15 -58.76 -27.31
N TYR A 240 22.01 -59.50 -26.20
CA TYR A 240 22.24 -60.94 -26.17
C TYR A 240 21.27 -61.71 -27.08
N ALA A 241 20.02 -61.26 -27.22
CA ALA A 241 19.01 -61.96 -28.00
C ALA A 241 19.32 -61.89 -29.50
N ALA A 242 19.74 -60.72 -29.99
CA ALA A 242 20.20 -60.56 -31.36
C ALA A 242 21.43 -61.43 -31.66
N LEU A 243 22.37 -61.52 -30.70
CA LEU A 243 23.58 -62.34 -30.86
C LEU A 243 23.29 -63.84 -30.95
N VAL A 244 22.37 -64.35 -30.12
CA VAL A 244 21.92 -65.75 -30.18
C VAL A 244 21.19 -66.05 -31.49
N ALA A 245 20.41 -65.10 -32.02
CA ALA A 245 19.73 -65.27 -33.29
C ALA A 245 20.69 -65.44 -34.47
N GLU A 246 21.85 -64.78 -34.45
CA GLU A 246 22.90 -64.97 -35.47
C GLU A 246 23.65 -66.31 -35.28
N ALA A 247 23.95 -66.71 -34.03
CA ALA A 247 24.54 -68.04 -33.76
C ALA A 247 23.69 -69.19 -34.33
N LEU A 248 22.37 -69.12 -34.14
CA LEU A 248 21.41 -70.11 -34.65
C LEU A 248 21.22 -70.07 -36.18
N ARG A 249 21.62 -68.98 -36.85
CA ARG A 249 21.58 -68.89 -38.32
C ARG A 249 22.74 -69.62 -38.97
N GLU A 250 23.93 -69.59 -38.36
CA GLU A 250 25.10 -70.32 -38.88
C GLU A 250 24.97 -71.85 -38.68
N GLU A 251 24.25 -72.29 -37.65
CA GLU A 251 24.01 -73.73 -37.36
C GLU A 251 23.00 -74.45 -38.28
N LYS A 252 22.61 -73.91 -39.44
CA LYS A 252 21.92 -74.73 -40.45
C LYS A 252 22.96 -75.49 -41.29
N PRO A 253 23.30 -76.77 -40.99
CA PRO A 253 24.03 -77.56 -41.96
C PRO A 253 23.16 -77.67 -43.21
N ALA A 254 23.74 -77.32 -44.36
CA ALA A 254 23.13 -77.61 -45.65
C ALA A 254 22.75 -79.10 -45.67
N ALA A 255 21.45 -79.39 -45.68
CA ALA A 255 20.95 -80.75 -45.73
C ALA A 255 21.50 -81.42 -47.00
N LYS A 256 22.42 -82.38 -46.83
CA LYS A 256 22.86 -83.22 -47.94
C LYS A 256 21.61 -83.95 -48.47
N PRO A 257 21.31 -83.90 -49.78
CA PRO A 257 20.16 -84.61 -50.31
C PRO A 257 20.42 -86.12 -50.18
N VAL A 258 19.60 -86.79 -49.37
CA VAL A 258 19.54 -88.25 -49.33
C VAL A 258 18.74 -88.71 -50.55
N ILE A 259 19.42 -89.24 -51.57
CA ILE A 259 18.75 -89.89 -52.70
C ILE A 259 18.44 -91.32 -52.27
N ALA A 260 17.19 -91.59 -51.90
CA ALA A 260 16.69 -92.94 -51.74
C ALA A 260 16.24 -93.47 -53.12
N ALA A 261 17.08 -94.28 -53.76
CA ALA A 261 16.68 -95.05 -54.94
C ALA A 261 15.95 -96.32 -54.49
N TYR A 262 14.63 -96.32 -54.53
CA TYR A 262 13.84 -97.55 -54.37
C TYR A 262 13.82 -98.32 -55.70
N ALA A 263 14.43 -99.50 -55.71
CA ALA A 263 14.30 -100.46 -56.79
C ALA A 263 12.89 -101.06 -56.75
N MET A 264 12.00 -100.56 -57.61
CA MET A 264 10.69 -101.15 -57.86
C MET A 264 10.87 -102.37 -58.75
N SER A 265 10.83 -103.57 -58.18
CA SER A 265 10.60 -104.78 -58.94
C SER A 265 9.75 -105.79 -58.16
N ALA A 266 8.73 -106.27 -58.87
CA ALA A 266 7.87 -107.42 -58.58
C ALA A 266 6.73 -107.17 -57.59
N GLY A 267 5.55 -106.94 -58.18
CA GLY A 267 4.31 -106.69 -57.49
C GLY A 267 3.78 -107.85 -56.67
N ILE A 268 2.97 -107.49 -55.67
CA ILE A 268 1.91 -108.33 -55.11
C ILE A 268 0.70 -107.43 -54.88
N ALA A 269 -0.45 -107.86 -55.38
CA ALA A 269 -1.68 -107.10 -55.47
C ALA A 269 -2.34 -106.85 -54.10
N ALA A 270 -2.88 -105.65 -53.95
CA ALA A 270 -3.67 -105.19 -52.82
C ALA A 270 -5.06 -105.86 -52.78
N LYS A 271 -5.40 -106.44 -51.62
CA LYS A 271 -6.77 -106.66 -51.15
C LYS A 271 -6.76 -106.60 -49.62
N GLY A 272 -7.63 -105.77 -49.03
CA GLY A 272 -7.93 -105.85 -47.60
C GLY A 272 -8.19 -104.51 -46.93
N GLU A 273 -9.44 -104.07 -47.02
CA GLU A 273 -10.25 -103.49 -45.93
C GLU A 273 -9.51 -102.76 -44.80
N TYR A 274 -9.51 -101.43 -44.80
CA TYR A 274 -9.57 -100.58 -43.59
C TYR A 274 -9.87 -99.14 -44.04
N ASP A 275 -11.08 -98.94 -44.56
CA ASP A 275 -11.58 -97.63 -45.02
C ASP A 275 -12.62 -97.05 -44.04
N ASP A 276 -12.44 -97.31 -42.73
CA ASP A 276 -13.50 -97.06 -41.73
C ASP A 276 -12.97 -96.54 -40.37
N LEU A 277 -11.98 -95.66 -40.38
CA LEU A 277 -11.51 -94.95 -39.17
C LEU A 277 -11.63 -93.42 -39.26
N LEU A 278 -12.54 -92.92 -40.09
CA LEU A 278 -12.97 -91.52 -40.07
C LEU A 278 -14.46 -91.44 -39.69
N GLY A 279 -14.73 -91.62 -38.39
CA GLY A 279 -16.07 -91.46 -37.85
C GLY A 279 -16.10 -91.26 -36.34
N ARG A 280 -16.65 -90.10 -35.94
CA ARG A 280 -17.09 -89.63 -34.60
C ARG A 280 -16.01 -88.87 -33.80
N ALA A 281 -16.18 -87.57 -33.52
CA ALA A 281 -17.28 -86.86 -32.84
C ALA A 281 -17.51 -87.38 -31.40
#